data_AF-A0A2G6JS05-F1
#
_entry.id   AF-A0A2G6JS05-F1
#
_cell.length_a   1.000
_cell.length_b   1.000
_cell.length_c   1.000
_cell.angle_alpha   90.00
_cell.angle_beta   90.00
_cell.angle_gamma   90.00
#
_symmetry.space_group_name_H-M   'P 1'
#
loop_
_entity.id
_entity.type
_entity.pdbx_description
1 polymer ?
#
loop_
_entity_poly.entity_id
_entity_poly.type
_entity_poly.pdbx_seq_one_letter_code
_entity_poly.pdbx_strand_id
1 'polypeptide(L)'
;FSGRDATILAAILGATVLVGFSEELVFRGIVLPAYLQNTSAAKAVLISSFLFSIFHVVNILGGVSVQASAIQLLNALLLGITFGFIAVEMGRIWPLMIFHAAYDFFLIAGGYAEADTQNNSIFGAIFAGAFGVVMLAITLYSDRTKKSAGELQTAE
;
A
#
# COMPACT_ATOMS: atom_id res chain seq x y z
N PHE A 1 0.34 15.76 25.50
CA PHE A 1 0.01 16.38 24.22
C PHE A 1 -0.67 17.72 24.47
N SER A 2 -0.12 18.78 23.88
CA SER A 2 -0.75 20.10 23.84
C SER A 2 -1.92 20.11 22.83
N GLY A 3 -2.79 21.13 22.87
CA GLY A 3 -3.84 21.30 21.85
C GLY A 3 -3.30 21.46 20.42
N ARG A 4 -2.07 22.00 20.29
CA ARG A 4 -1.35 22.09 19.02
C ARG A 4 -0.97 20.70 18.48
N ASP A 5 -0.52 19.80 19.34
CA ASP A 5 -0.15 18.44 18.91
C ASP A 5 -1.36 17.65 18.42
N ALA A 6 -2.51 17.76 19.11
CA ALA A 6 -3.75 17.13 18.67
C ALA A 6 -4.19 17.63 17.29
N THR A 7 -4.03 18.94 17.04
CA THR A 7 -4.35 19.55 15.74
C THR A 7 -3.43 19.04 14.64
N ILE A 8 -2.12 18.91 14.91
CA ILE A 8 -1.14 18.41 13.93
C ILE A 8 -1.40 16.93 13.63
N LEU A 9 -1.65 16.10 14.65
CA LEU A 9 -1.96 14.68 14.45
C LEU A 9 -3.25 14.48 13.65
N ALA A 10 -4.28 15.31 13.89
CA ALA A 10 -5.51 15.28 13.10
C ALA A 10 -5.26 15.70 11.64
N ALA A 11 -4.42 16.70 11.39
CA ALA A 11 -4.04 17.11 10.05
C ALA A 11 -3.26 16.02 9.31
N ILE A 12 -2.32 15.36 9.99
CA ILE A 12 -1.59 14.21 9.44
C ILE A 12 -2.56 13.09 9.07
N LEU A 13 -3.47 12.72 9.98
CA LEU A 13 -4.48 11.69 9.71
C LEU A 13 -5.34 12.02 8.49
N GLY A 14 -5.85 13.25 8.40
CA GLY A 14 -6.64 13.69 7.26
C GLY A 14 -5.86 13.63 5.95
N ALA A 15 -4.60 14.09 5.97
CA ALA A 15 -3.74 14.06 4.80
C ALA A 15 -3.44 12.62 4.34
N THR A 16 -3.07 11.72 5.24
CA THR A 16 -2.69 10.35 4.87
C THR A 16 -3.89 9.51 4.43
N VAL A 17 -5.09 9.77 4.94
CA VAL A 17 -6.33 9.17 4.40
C VAL A 17 -6.57 9.60 2.96
N LEU A 18 -6.37 10.88 2.63
CA LEU A 18 -6.52 11.38 1.27
C LEU A 18 -5.42 10.83 0.34
N VAL A 19 -4.19 10.71 0.82
CA VAL A 19 -3.07 10.11 0.07
C VAL A 19 -3.38 8.65 -0.22
N GLY A 20 -3.61 7.83 0.80
CA GLY A 20 -3.91 6.41 0.64
C GLY A 20 -5.14 6.14 -0.23
N PHE A 21 -6.17 6.99 -0.14
CA PHE A 21 -7.31 6.92 -1.05
C PHE A 21 -6.94 7.26 -2.50
N SER A 22 -6.32 8.42 -2.72
CA SER A 22 -6.07 8.94 -4.07
C SER A 22 -5.04 8.10 -4.83
N GLU A 23 -3.97 7.68 -4.17
CA GLU A 23 -2.93 6.87 -4.80
C GLU A 23 -3.44 5.47 -5.14
N GLU A 24 -4.13 4.77 -4.23
CA GLU A 24 -4.69 3.46 -4.56
C GLU A 24 -5.79 3.55 -5.64
N LEU A 25 -6.59 4.62 -5.63
CA LEU A 25 -7.57 4.85 -6.69
C LEU A 25 -6.90 4.98 -8.06
N VAL A 26 -5.84 5.78 -8.17
CA VAL A 26 -5.11 5.98 -9.43
C VAL A 26 -4.40 4.69 -9.85
N PHE A 27 -3.55 4.13 -8.99
CA PHE A 27 -2.68 3.05 -9.41
C PHE A 27 -3.40 1.69 -9.45
N ARG A 28 -4.21 1.37 -8.43
CA ARG A 28 -4.89 0.05 -8.34
C ARG A 28 -6.30 0.09 -8.91
N GLY A 29 -6.96 1.26 -8.89
CA GLY A 29 -8.30 1.44 -9.45
C GLY A 29 -8.34 1.79 -10.94
N ILE A 30 -7.31 2.46 -11.47
CA ILE A 30 -7.30 2.92 -12.88
C ILE A 30 -6.17 2.27 -13.68
N VAL A 31 -4.91 2.48 -13.26
CA VAL A 31 -3.73 2.03 -14.03
C VAL A 31 -3.69 0.50 -14.14
N LEU A 32 -3.76 -0.20 -13.01
CA LEU A 32 -3.72 -1.66 -12.99
C LEU A 32 -4.84 -2.30 -13.85
N PRO A 33 -6.13 -1.95 -13.68
CA PRO A 33 -7.19 -2.47 -14.55
C PRO A 33 -7.01 -2.15 -16.03
N ALA A 34 -6.49 -0.97 -16.38
CA ALA A 34 -6.23 -0.62 -17.78
C ALA A 34 -5.20 -1.57 -18.43
N TYR A 35 -4.14 -1.95 -17.71
CA TYR A 35 -3.15 -2.89 -18.22
C TYR A 35 -3.59 -4.36 -18.15
N LEU A 36 -4.47 -4.73 -17.22
CA LEU A 36 -5.04 -6.09 -17.13
C LEU A 36 -5.84 -6.48 -18.37
N GLN A 37 -6.42 -5.51 -19.10
CA GLN A 37 -7.19 -5.78 -20.32
C GLN A 37 -6.35 -6.33 -21.47
N ASN A 38 -5.05 -6.02 -21.50
CA ASN A 38 -4.20 -6.27 -22.67
C ASN A 38 -2.90 -7.02 -22.34
N THR A 39 -2.66 -7.34 -21.07
CA THR A 39 -1.42 -7.98 -20.61
C THR A 39 -1.68 -9.02 -19.53
N SER A 40 -0.67 -9.83 -19.19
CA SER A 40 -0.78 -10.75 -18.05
C SER A 40 -0.84 -9.98 -16.72
N ALA A 41 -1.48 -10.58 -15.70
CA ALA A 41 -1.57 -10.00 -14.37
C ALA A 41 -0.21 -9.57 -13.81
N ALA A 42 0.82 -10.41 -13.96
CA ALA A 42 2.17 -10.08 -13.51
C ALA A 42 2.74 -8.83 -14.21
N LYS A 43 2.53 -8.67 -15.52
CA LYS A 43 2.98 -7.48 -16.26
C LYS A 43 2.22 -6.23 -15.82
N ALA A 44 0.89 -6.31 -15.70
CA ALA A 44 0.06 -5.20 -15.26
C ALA A 44 0.44 -4.73 -13.85
N VAL A 45 0.68 -5.66 -12.92
CA VAL A 45 1.16 -5.37 -11.57
C VAL A 45 2.52 -4.69 -11.59
N LEU A 46 3.49 -5.20 -12.36
CA LEU A 46 4.82 -4.59 -12.45
C LEU A 46 4.76 -3.16 -13.01
N ILE A 47 3.97 -2.93 -14.06
CA ILE A 47 3.80 -1.59 -14.65
C ILE A 47 3.18 -0.64 -13.64
N SER A 48 2.05 -1.02 -13.03
CA SER A 48 1.38 -0.19 -12.02
C SER A 48 2.29 0.13 -10.84
N SER A 49 3.07 -0.84 -10.37
CA SER A 49 3.98 -0.70 -9.22
C SER A 49 5.18 0.18 -9.53
N PHE A 50 5.71 0.06 -10.75
CA PHE A 50 6.78 0.92 -11.22
C PHE A 50 6.32 2.37 -11.34
N LEU A 51 5.16 2.61 -11.96
CA LEU A 51 4.59 3.95 -12.07
C LEU A 51 4.31 4.57 -10.69
N PHE A 52 3.79 3.78 -9.75
CA PHE A 52 3.61 4.17 -8.35
C PHE A 52 4.92 4.55 -7.67
N SER A 53 5.96 3.72 -7.82
CA SER A 53 7.29 3.98 -7.28
C SER A 53 7.90 5.29 -7.82
N ILE A 54 7.90 5.51 -9.14
CA ILE A 54 8.49 6.73 -9.71
C ILE A 54 7.70 8.00 -9.36
N PHE A 55 6.39 7.88 -9.13
CA PHE A 55 5.55 9.02 -8.74
C PHE A 55 6.08 9.68 -7.45
N HIS A 56 6.65 8.89 -6.54
CA HIS A 56 7.22 9.37 -5.27
C HIS A 56 8.46 10.26 -5.43
N VAL A 57 9.06 10.34 -6.61
CA VAL A 57 10.14 11.32 -6.89
C VAL A 57 9.65 12.76 -6.64
N VAL A 58 8.35 13.04 -6.79
CA VAL A 58 7.75 14.34 -6.48
C VAL A 58 8.00 14.79 -5.04
N ASN A 59 8.19 13.84 -4.11
CA ASN A 59 8.43 14.15 -2.69
C ASN A 59 9.78 14.86 -2.45
N ILE A 60 10.73 14.77 -3.40
CA ILE A 60 11.94 15.59 -3.36
C ILE A 60 11.60 17.08 -3.39
N LEU A 61 10.57 17.47 -4.16
CA LEU A 61 10.07 18.84 -4.20
C LEU A 61 9.41 19.25 -2.86
N GLY A 62 8.92 18.27 -2.10
CA GLY A 62 8.41 18.44 -0.74
C GLY A 62 9.49 18.44 0.35
N GLY A 63 10.78 18.37 -0.01
CA GLY A 63 11.91 18.43 0.93
C GLY A 63 12.51 17.08 1.35
N VAL A 64 12.06 15.96 0.78
CA VAL A 64 12.70 14.65 1.02
C VAL A 64 14.09 14.62 0.37
N SER A 65 15.11 14.18 1.11
CA SER A 65 16.48 14.07 0.58
C SER A 65 16.55 13.02 -0.53
N VAL A 66 17.50 13.16 -1.45
CA VAL A 66 17.71 12.19 -2.55
C VAL A 66 17.95 10.77 -2.03
N GLN A 67 18.72 10.64 -0.95
CA GLN A 67 19.00 9.35 -0.32
C GLN A 67 17.73 8.72 0.28
N ALA A 68 16.92 9.49 1.00
CA ALA A 68 15.65 9.02 1.55
C ALA A 68 14.65 8.67 0.42
N SER A 69 14.62 9.46 -0.65
CA SER A 69 13.80 9.20 -1.82
C SER A 69 14.19 7.90 -2.53
N ALA A 70 15.49 7.57 -2.65
CA ALA A 70 15.92 6.30 -3.21
C ALA A 70 15.40 5.08 -2.42
N ILE A 71 15.41 5.18 -1.08
CA ILE A 71 14.85 4.15 -0.20
C ILE A 71 13.32 4.10 -0.36
N GLN A 72 12.66 5.26 -0.43
CA GLN A 72 11.22 5.37 -0.64
C GLN A 72 10.79 4.71 -1.96
N LEU A 73 11.52 4.95 -3.05
CA LEU A 73 11.24 4.34 -4.36
C LEU A 73 11.30 2.81 -4.30
N LEU A 74 12.33 2.26 -3.66
CA LEU A 74 12.46 0.80 -3.48
C LEU A 74 11.30 0.24 -2.66
N ASN A 75 10.98 0.87 -1.52
CA ASN A 75 9.87 0.44 -0.66
C ASN A 75 8.53 0.54 -1.38
N ALA A 76 8.27 1.65 -2.08
CA ALA A 76 7.07 1.88 -2.87
C ALA A 76 6.93 0.86 -4.01
N LEU A 77 8.04 0.45 -4.65
CA LEU A 77 8.00 -0.59 -5.67
C LEU A 77 7.61 -1.96 -5.08
N LEU A 78 8.19 -2.35 -3.95
CA LEU A 78 7.92 -3.63 -3.29
C LEU A 78 6.49 -3.70 -2.76
N LEU A 79 6.04 -2.68 -2.02
CA LEU A 79 4.64 -2.55 -1.59
C LEU A 79 3.70 -2.43 -2.78
N GLY A 80 4.14 -1.69 -3.80
CA GLY A 80 3.66 -1.66 -5.18
C GLY A 80 3.13 -3.00 -5.63
N ILE A 81 4.06 -3.93 -5.75
CA ILE A 81 3.89 -5.28 -6.28
C ILE A 81 2.96 -6.09 -5.37
N THR A 82 3.17 -6.05 -4.06
CA THR A 82 2.33 -6.76 -3.08
C THR A 82 0.87 -6.33 -3.19
N PHE A 83 0.60 -5.01 -3.18
CA PHE A 83 -0.77 -4.49 -3.29
C PHE A 83 -1.38 -4.76 -4.67
N GLY A 84 -0.57 -4.70 -5.73
CA GLY A 84 -1.04 -5.01 -7.08
C GLY A 84 -1.59 -6.44 -7.17
N PHE A 85 -0.85 -7.43 -6.65
CA PHE A 85 -1.32 -8.82 -6.63
C PHE A 85 -2.55 -9.01 -5.73
N ILE A 86 -2.56 -8.38 -4.55
CA ILE A 86 -3.71 -8.41 -3.65
C ILE A 86 -4.96 -7.79 -4.33
N ALA A 87 -4.81 -6.68 -5.05
CA ALA A 87 -5.89 -6.02 -5.76
C ALA A 87 -6.47 -6.91 -6.87
N VAL A 88 -5.61 -7.60 -7.63
CA VAL A 88 -6.03 -8.57 -8.65
C VAL A 88 -6.85 -9.69 -8.03
N GLU A 89 -6.38 -10.25 -6.91
CA GLU A 89 -7.04 -11.39 -6.27
C GLU A 89 -8.36 -11.01 -5.60
N MET A 90 -8.37 -9.93 -4.83
CA MET A 90 -9.54 -9.52 -4.05
C MET A 90 -10.62 -8.84 -4.91
N GLY A 91 -10.24 -8.28 -6.07
CA GLY A 91 -11.13 -7.46 -6.90
C GLY A 91 -11.66 -6.21 -6.20
N ARG A 92 -10.98 -5.75 -5.12
CA ARG A 92 -11.38 -4.62 -4.27
C ARG A 92 -10.14 -3.91 -3.75
N ILE A 93 -10.17 -2.58 -3.74
CA ILE A 93 -9.02 -1.75 -3.35
C ILE A 93 -9.19 -1.03 -2.01
N TRP A 94 -10.39 -1.01 -1.41
CA TRP A 94 -10.63 -0.31 -0.14
C TRP A 94 -9.78 -0.83 1.04
N PRO A 95 -9.44 -2.14 1.16
CA PRO A 95 -8.55 -2.57 2.24
C PRO A 95 -7.13 -2.04 2.06
N LEU A 96 -6.69 -1.87 0.81
CA LEU A 96 -5.41 -1.29 0.46
C LEU A 96 -5.37 0.20 0.78
N MET A 97 -6.46 0.93 0.48
CA MET A 97 -6.59 2.35 0.83
C MET A 97 -6.44 2.59 2.34
N ILE A 98 -7.14 1.77 3.16
CA ILE A 98 -7.06 1.88 4.62
C ILE A 98 -5.65 1.54 5.11
N PHE A 99 -5.07 0.46 4.60
CA PHE A 99 -3.73 0.06 5.01
C PHE A 99 -2.67 1.09 4.63
N HIS A 100 -2.73 1.62 3.40
CA HIS A 100 -1.81 2.64 2.93
C HIS A 100 -1.94 3.92 3.78
N ALA A 101 -3.16 4.40 4.02
CA ALA A 101 -3.40 5.55 4.89
C ALA A 101 -2.85 5.34 6.32
N ALA A 102 -2.99 4.14 6.87
CA ALA A 102 -2.46 3.78 8.18
C ALA A 102 -0.92 3.71 8.18
N TYR A 103 -0.33 3.11 7.15
CA TYR A 103 1.12 3.02 6.97
C TYR A 103 1.74 4.42 6.97
N ASP A 104 1.21 5.33 6.15
CA ASP A 104 1.69 6.70 6.07
C ASP A 104 1.46 7.48 7.37
N PHE A 105 0.30 7.28 8.00
CA PHE A 105 -0.01 7.92 9.27
C PHE A 105 1.02 7.57 10.33
N PHE A 106 1.31 6.28 10.54
CA PHE A 106 2.26 5.85 11.56
C PHE A 106 3.69 6.32 11.23
N LEU A 107 4.08 6.32 9.95
CA LEU A 107 5.38 6.79 9.53
C LEU A 107 5.57 8.29 9.82
N ILE A 108 4.60 9.13 9.45
CA ILE A 108 4.68 10.58 9.58
C ILE A 108 4.43 11.03 11.02
N ALA A 109 3.40 10.49 11.68
CA ALA A 109 3.09 10.82 13.07
C ALA A 109 4.18 10.35 14.04
N GLY A 110 4.79 9.18 13.79
CA GLY A 110 5.94 8.69 14.56
C GLY A 110 7.15 9.62 14.44
N GLY A 111 7.40 10.15 13.24
CA GLY A 111 8.44 11.16 13.02
C GLY A 111 8.16 12.48 13.74
N TYR A 112 6.90 12.93 13.78
CA TYR A 112 6.49 14.12 14.53
C TYR A 112 6.65 13.96 16.04
N ALA A 113 6.36 12.77 16.58
CA ALA A 113 6.41 12.50 18.02
C ALA A 113 7.84 12.26 18.58
N GLU A 114 8.89 12.54 17.80
CA GLU A 114 10.30 12.27 18.13
C GLU A 114 10.57 10.81 18.53
N ALA A 115 9.78 9.86 18.05
CA ALA A 115 10.17 8.46 18.13
C ALA A 115 11.46 8.30 17.30
N ASP A 116 12.46 7.61 17.86
CA ASP A 116 13.76 7.39 17.22
C ASP A 116 13.55 6.98 15.75
N THR A 117 14.09 7.78 14.83
CA THR A 117 13.96 7.62 13.38
C THR A 117 14.34 6.24 12.89
N GLN A 118 15.29 5.56 13.56
CA GLN A 118 15.68 4.19 13.24
C GLN A 118 14.56 3.21 13.63
N ASN A 119 13.91 3.43 14.78
CA ASN A 119 12.78 2.62 15.23
C ASN A 119 11.56 2.82 14.33
N ASN A 120 11.23 4.05 13.91
CA ASN A 120 10.10 4.31 13.00
C ASN A 120 10.24 3.59 11.64
N SER A 121 11.46 3.54 11.11
CA SER A 121 11.77 2.85 9.85
C SER A 121 11.61 1.33 9.98
N ILE A 122 12.03 0.76 11.11
CA ILE A 122 11.87 -0.67 11.43
C ILE A 122 10.40 -1.02 11.65
N PHE A 123 9.65 -0.18 12.38
CA PHE A 123 8.22 -0.37 12.60
C PHE A 123 7.44 -0.36 11.28
N GLY A 124 7.72 0.60 10.39
CA GLY A 124 7.13 0.63 9.05
C GLY A 124 7.42 -0.65 8.27
N ALA A 125 8.68 -1.10 8.25
CA ALA A 125 9.07 -2.33 7.55
C ALA A 125 8.38 -3.59 8.13
N ILE A 126 8.30 -3.71 9.46
CA ILE A 126 7.61 -4.82 10.12
C ILE A 126 6.11 -4.78 9.82
N PHE A 127 5.49 -3.60 9.88
CA PHE A 127 4.07 -3.42 9.61
C PHE A 127 3.72 -3.78 8.16
N ALA A 128 4.53 -3.33 7.19
CA ALA A 128 4.45 -3.72 5.79
C ALA A 128 4.60 -5.24 5.61
N GLY A 129 5.62 -5.84 6.23
CA GLY A 129 5.87 -7.29 6.15
C GLY A 129 4.73 -8.11 6.76
N ALA A 130 4.26 -7.74 7.94
CA ALA A 130 3.15 -8.40 8.62
C ALA A 130 1.85 -8.32 7.81
N PHE A 131 1.56 -7.16 7.22
CA PHE A 131 0.41 -7.01 6.34
C PHE A 131 0.54 -7.85 5.07
N GLY A 132 1.71 -7.88 4.44
CA GLY A 132 1.98 -8.74 3.29
C GLY A 132 1.69 -10.21 3.61
N VAL A 133 2.11 -10.70 4.78
CA VAL A 133 1.84 -12.07 5.24
C VAL A 133 0.35 -12.31 5.51
N VAL A 134 -0.32 -11.38 6.22
CA VAL A 134 -1.75 -11.51 6.54
C VAL A 134 -2.59 -11.51 5.27
N MET A 135 -2.31 -10.62 4.33
CA MET A 135 -3.05 -10.54 3.08
C MET A 135 -2.78 -11.75 2.18
N LEU A 136 -1.53 -12.24 2.14
CA LEU A 136 -1.22 -13.51 1.47
C LEU A 136 -2.01 -14.67 2.09
N ALA A 137 -2.11 -14.74 3.42
CA ALA A 137 -2.89 -15.77 4.09
C ALA A 137 -4.39 -15.67 3.75
N ILE A 138 -4.95 -14.45 3.71
CA ILE A 138 -6.36 -14.21 3.30
C ILE A 138 -6.59 -14.65 1.86
N THR A 139 -5.69 -14.29 0.94
CA THR A 139 -5.71 -14.73 -0.45
C THR A 139 -5.69 -16.26 -0.56
N LEU A 140 -4.73 -16.92 0.09
CA LEU A 140 -4.61 -18.38 0.05
C LEU A 140 -5.83 -19.08 0.67
N TYR A 141 -6.43 -18.48 1.71
CA TYR A 141 -7.68 -18.97 2.28
C TYR A 141 -8.86 -18.82 1.30
N SER A 142 -9.00 -17.64 0.68
CA SER A 142 -10.00 -17.37 -0.34
C SER A 142 -9.95 -18.38 -1.49
N ASP A 143 -8.76 -18.66 -2.03
CA ASP A 143 -8.57 -19.63 -3.11
C ASP A 143 -9.04 -21.04 -2.75
N ARG A 144 -8.71 -21.50 -1.53
CA ARG A 144 -9.14 -22.82 -1.04
C ARG A 144 -10.66 -22.92 -0.96
N THR A 145 -11.33 -21.86 -0.51
CA THR A 145 -12.79 -21.84 -0.41
C THR A 145 -13.47 -21.83 -1.77
N LYS A 146 -12.97 -21.03 -2.72
CA LYS A 146 -13.48 -21.00 -4.11
C LYS A 146 -13.34 -22.39 -4.77
N LYS A 147 -12.18 -23.04 -4.60
CA LYS A 147 -11.94 -24.38 -5.13
C LYS A 147 -12.88 -25.43 -4.54
N SER A 148 -13.03 -25.46 -3.21
CA SER A 148 -13.92 -26.40 -2.52
C SER A 148 -15.39 -26.22 -2.92
N ALA A 149 -15.85 -24.98 -3.10
CA ALA A 149 -17.22 -24.70 -3.55
C ALA A 149 -17.46 -25.18 -5.00
N GLY A 150 -16.46 -25.02 -5.88
CA GLY A 150 -16.53 -25.54 -7.25
C GLY A 150 -16.59 -27.07 -7.31
N GLU A 151 -15.79 -27.76 -6.48
CA GLU A 151 -15.80 -29.23 -6.38
C GLU A 151 -17.18 -29.77 -5.94
N LEU A 152 -17.83 -29.10 -4.97
CA LEU A 152 -19.19 -29.45 -4.52
C LEU A 152 -20.24 -29.28 -5.63
N GLN A 153 -20.19 -28.18 -6.41
CA GLN A 153 -21.11 -27.97 -7.53
C GLN A 153 -20.93 -28.97 -8.67
N THR A 154 -19.72 -29.50 -8.89
CA THR A 154 -19.47 -30.53 -9.91
C THR A 154 -19.86 -31.94 -9.48
N ALA A 155 -20.13 -32.14 -8.18
CA ALA A 155 -20.50 -33.43 -7.61
C ALA A 155 -22.02 -33.67 -7.54
N GLU A 156 -22.83 -32.63 -7.80
CA GLU A 156 -24.31 -32.67 -7.93
C GLU A 156 -24.75 -32.86 -9.39
#